data_AF-A0A2E5YL04-F1
#
_entry.id   AF-A0A2E5YL04-F1
#
_cell.length_a   1.000
_cell.length_b   1.000
_cell.length_c   1.000
_cell.angle_alpha   90.00
_cell.angle_beta   90.00
_cell.angle_gamma   90.00
#
_symmetry.space_group_name_H-M   'P 1'
#
loop_
_entity.id
_entity.type
_entity.pdbx_description
1 polymer ?
#
loop_
_entity_poly.entity_id
_entity_poly.type
_entity_poly.pdbx_seq_one_letter_code
_entity_poly.pdbx_strand_id
1 'polypeptide(L)'
;MVNAILPLAVAGEELFMSMSIGIAVYPDDGEDTESLLRNAGAAMYFAKGRGWKDYQFYSEEMNRTSSSRIEIESRPRGALERNEFQLFYQATLDAESGEVVAAEALLRWITADGIMLSPNQFIPVAEESGLIV
;
A
#
# COMPACT_ATOMS: atom_id res chain seq x y z
N MET A 1 -19.75 12.02 16.37
CA MET A 1 -18.78 10.91 16.21
C MET A 1 -19.47 9.62 16.63
N VAL A 2 -19.98 8.83 15.68
CA VAL A 2 -20.47 7.47 15.95
C VAL A 2 -19.77 6.58 14.95
N ASN A 3 -18.61 6.04 15.34
CA ASN A 3 -17.82 5.09 14.56
C ASN A 3 -18.12 3.66 15.05
N ALA A 4 -19.40 3.30 15.08
CA ALA A 4 -19.83 1.97 15.50
C ALA A 4 -20.10 1.13 14.25
N ILE A 5 -19.11 0.31 13.87
CA ILE A 5 -19.34 -0.81 12.96
C ILE A 5 -20.13 -1.83 13.78
N LEU A 6 -21.38 -2.08 13.40
CA LEU A 6 -22.16 -3.16 14.02
C LEU A 6 -21.55 -4.50 13.60
N PRO A 7 -21.27 -5.41 14.55
CA PRO A 7 -20.73 -6.72 14.22
C PRO A 7 -21.75 -7.50 13.39
N LEU A 8 -21.25 -8.27 12.44
CA LEU A 8 -22.06 -9.20 11.66
C LEU A 8 -22.00 -10.58 12.32
N ALA A 9 -23.16 -11.15 12.64
CA ALA A 9 -23.24 -12.52 13.12
C ALA A 9 -23.04 -13.49 11.95
N VAL A 10 -21.92 -14.21 11.93
CA VAL A 10 -21.58 -15.21 10.92
C VAL A 10 -21.23 -16.51 11.62
N ALA A 11 -21.98 -17.58 11.34
CA ALA A 11 -21.79 -18.90 11.94
C ALA A 11 -21.81 -18.93 13.49
N GLY A 12 -22.51 -17.97 14.13
CA GLY A 12 -22.58 -17.86 15.59
C GLY A 12 -21.48 -17.00 16.22
N GLU A 13 -20.56 -16.48 15.43
CA GLU A 13 -19.49 -15.57 15.85
C GLU A 13 -19.79 -14.12 15.42
N GLU A 14 -19.33 -13.15 16.21
CA GLU A 14 -19.41 -11.73 15.87
C GLU A 14 -18.17 -11.28 15.08
N LEU A 15 -18.36 -10.85 13.84
CA LEU A 15 -17.29 -10.35 12.98
C LEU A 15 -17.37 -8.83 12.81
N PHE A 16 -16.27 -8.14 13.11
CA PHE A 16 -16.09 -6.74 12.77
C PHE A 16 -15.42 -6.60 11.40
N MET A 17 -16.14 -6.04 10.43
CA MET A 17 -15.61 -5.82 9.08
C MET A 17 -15.46 -4.32 8.80
N SER A 18 -14.32 -3.92 8.27
CA SER A 18 -14.16 -2.60 7.66
C SER A 18 -14.44 -2.68 6.16
N MET A 19 -14.97 -1.59 5.59
CA MET A 19 -15.18 -1.44 4.16
C MET A 19 -14.53 -0.15 3.69
N SER A 20 -13.96 -0.18 2.48
CA SER A 20 -13.57 1.02 1.74
C SER A 20 -14.38 1.11 0.46
N ILE A 21 -14.86 2.31 0.12
CA ILE A 21 -15.78 2.53 -1.02
C ILE A 21 -15.14 3.48 -2.04
N GLY A 22 -15.22 3.14 -3.32
CA GLY A 22 -14.89 4.05 -4.41
C GLY A 22 -16.14 4.49 -5.16
N ILE A 23 -16.22 5.77 -5.51
CA ILE A 23 -17.39 6.38 -6.14
C ILE A 23 -16.95 7.03 -7.45
N ALA A 24 -17.65 6.75 -8.55
CA ALA A 24 -17.51 7.46 -9.82
C ALA A 24 -18.90 7.96 -10.28
N VAL A 25 -18.94 9.16 -10.84
CA VAL A 25 -20.16 9.89 -11.20
C VAL A 25 -20.21 10.10 -12.71
N TYR A 26 -21.27 9.63 -13.35
CA TYR A 26 -21.54 9.95 -14.75
C TYR A 26 -22.10 11.39 -14.88
N PRO A 27 -21.70 12.16 -15.92
CA PRO A 27 -20.70 11.83 -16.94
C PRO A 27 -19.26 12.21 -16.57
N ASP A 28 -19.08 12.95 -15.47
CA ASP A 28 -17.82 13.61 -15.11
C ASP A 28 -16.63 12.64 -14.97
N ASP A 29 -16.89 11.44 -14.46
CA ASP A 29 -15.89 10.40 -14.21
C ASP A 29 -15.91 9.28 -15.26
N GLY A 30 -16.61 9.47 -16.38
CA GLY A 30 -16.66 8.52 -17.49
C GLY A 30 -17.99 8.54 -18.22
N GLU A 31 -17.93 8.48 -19.56
CA GLU A 31 -19.12 8.50 -20.42
C GLU A 31 -19.68 7.11 -20.74
N ASP A 32 -18.94 6.05 -20.37
CA ASP A 32 -19.30 4.66 -20.62
C ASP A 32 -19.12 3.79 -19.36
N THR A 33 -19.76 2.63 -19.35
CA THR A 33 -19.77 1.72 -18.20
C THR A 33 -18.38 1.20 -17.83
N GLU A 34 -17.52 0.92 -18.82
CA GLU A 34 -16.17 0.42 -18.59
C GLU A 34 -15.31 1.48 -17.90
N SER A 35 -15.39 2.72 -18.37
CA SER A 35 -14.69 3.86 -17.76
C SER A 35 -15.15 4.14 -16.34
N LEU A 36 -16.47 4.14 -16.08
CA LEU A 36 -17.01 4.34 -14.74
C LEU A 36 -16.60 3.25 -13.75
N LEU A 37 -16.64 1.97 -14.17
CA LEU A 37 -16.22 0.85 -13.33
C LEU A 37 -14.73 0.90 -13.01
N ARG A 38 -13.89 1.20 -14.02
CA ARG A 38 -12.44 1.39 -13.84
C ARG A 38 -12.15 2.51 -12.84
N ASN A 39 -12.80 3.65 -13.01
CA ASN A 39 -12.56 4.85 -12.19
C ASN A 39 -13.10 4.69 -10.75
N ALA A 40 -14.26 4.06 -10.56
CA ALA A 40 -14.75 3.68 -9.22
C ALA A 40 -13.82 2.68 -8.53
N GLY A 41 -13.25 1.73 -9.28
CA GLY A 41 -12.24 0.81 -8.79
C GLY A 41 -10.97 1.52 -8.32
N ALA A 42 -10.46 2.48 -9.10
CA ALA A 42 -9.32 3.30 -8.73
C ALA A 42 -9.57 4.09 -7.43
N ALA A 43 -10.74 4.73 -7.31
CA ALA A 43 -11.13 5.45 -6.10
C ALA A 43 -11.23 4.51 -4.87
N MET A 44 -11.73 3.29 -5.05
CA MET A 44 -11.81 2.29 -3.98
C MET A 44 -10.42 1.85 -3.49
N TYR A 45 -9.50 1.60 -4.43
CA TYR A 45 -8.12 1.27 -4.09
C TYR A 45 -7.44 2.42 -3.36
N PHE A 46 -7.66 3.66 -3.80
CA PHE A 46 -7.16 4.84 -3.12
C PHE A 46 -7.74 4.97 -1.70
N ALA A 47 -9.03 4.70 -1.50
CA ALA A 47 -9.68 4.65 -0.19
C ALA A 47 -9.11 3.55 0.71
N LYS A 48 -8.70 2.39 0.17
CA LYS A 48 -7.99 1.36 0.95
C LYS A 48 -6.62 1.86 1.43
N GLY A 49 -5.91 2.62 0.61
CA GLY A 49 -4.56 3.08 0.92
C GLY A 49 -4.44 4.22 1.94
N ARG A 50 -5.51 4.99 2.19
CA ARG A 50 -5.53 6.11 3.16
C ARG A 50 -5.89 5.69 4.60
N GLY A 51 -6.18 4.41 4.82
CA GLY A 51 -6.65 3.86 6.09
C GLY A 51 -7.98 3.17 5.89
N TRP A 52 -8.07 1.91 6.32
CA TRP A 52 -9.29 1.13 6.19
C TRP A 52 -10.45 1.83 6.92
N LYS A 53 -11.66 1.81 6.32
CA LYS A 53 -12.91 2.52 6.73
C LYS A 53 -13.10 3.93 6.13
N ASP A 54 -12.87 4.08 4.83
CA ASP A 54 -13.05 5.37 4.14
C ASP A 54 -13.76 5.23 2.78
N TYR A 55 -14.31 6.33 2.27
CA TYR A 55 -14.86 6.41 0.92
C TYR A 55 -14.18 7.52 0.13
N GLN A 56 -14.00 7.31 -1.17
CA GLN A 56 -13.35 8.30 -2.04
C GLN A 56 -14.12 8.45 -3.34
N PHE A 57 -14.34 9.70 -3.74
CA PHE A 57 -14.79 10.04 -5.09
C PHE A 57 -13.61 10.00 -6.03
N TYR A 58 -13.83 9.55 -7.25
CA TYR A 58 -12.80 9.55 -8.27
C TYR A 58 -12.29 10.97 -8.52
N SER A 59 -10.99 11.08 -8.73
CA SER A 59 -10.36 12.22 -9.37
C SER A 59 -9.26 11.70 -10.29
N GLU A 60 -8.95 12.45 -11.34
CA GLU A 60 -7.93 12.03 -12.31
C GLU A 60 -6.54 11.85 -11.68
N GLU A 61 -6.25 12.57 -10.58
CA GLU A 61 -5.04 12.40 -9.78
C GLU A 61 -4.95 10.99 -9.16
N MET A 62 -6.08 10.37 -8.81
CA MET A 62 -6.12 9.02 -8.22
C MET A 62 -5.70 7.94 -9.22
N ASN A 63 -5.90 8.12 -10.52
CA ASN A 63 -5.41 7.16 -11.51
C ASN A 63 -3.87 7.09 -11.52
N ARG A 64 -3.18 8.22 -11.28
CA ARG A 64 -1.72 8.26 -11.20
C ARG A 64 -1.19 7.57 -9.94
N THR A 65 -1.83 7.80 -8.79
CA THR A 65 -1.44 7.18 -7.52
C THR A 65 -1.83 5.70 -7.44
N SER A 66 -2.97 5.30 -8.02
CA SER A 66 -3.41 3.91 -8.04
C SER A 66 -2.56 3.08 -8.99
N SER A 67 -2.20 3.63 -10.16
CA SER A 67 -1.29 2.95 -11.10
C SER A 67 0.08 2.69 -10.48
N SER A 68 0.67 3.67 -9.78
CA SER A 68 1.96 3.48 -9.13
C SER A 68 1.90 2.48 -7.96
N ARG A 69 0.79 2.43 -7.21
CA ARG A 69 0.57 1.42 -6.15
C ARG A 69 0.38 0.02 -6.73
N ILE A 70 -0.43 -0.16 -7.77
CA ILE A 70 -0.64 -1.45 -8.45
C ILE A 70 0.66 -1.96 -9.07
N GLU A 71 1.46 -1.05 -9.63
CA GLU A 71 2.80 -1.37 -10.14
C GLU A 71 3.72 -1.84 -9.00
N ILE A 72 3.65 -1.21 -7.82
CA ILE A 72 4.40 -1.65 -6.64
C ILE A 72 3.83 -2.93 -6.01
N GLU A 73 2.52 -3.21 -6.10
CA GLU A 73 1.87 -4.44 -5.60
C GLU A 73 2.19 -5.67 -6.45
N SER A 74 2.33 -5.50 -7.76
CA SER A 74 2.65 -6.60 -8.68
C SER A 74 4.14 -6.96 -8.74
N ARG A 75 5.03 -6.02 -8.40
CA ARG A 75 6.48 -6.18 -8.49
C ARG A 75 7.20 -6.93 -7.35
N PRO A 76 6.75 -7.00 -6.07
CA PRO A 76 7.61 -7.47 -4.98
C PRO A 76 7.81 -8.99 -5.01
N ARG A 77 6.81 -9.76 -5.45
CA ARG A 77 6.95 -11.22 -5.67
C ARG A 77 8.07 -11.54 -6.64
N GLY A 78 8.11 -10.87 -7.78
CA GLY A 78 9.18 -11.06 -8.75
C GLY A 78 10.48 -10.35 -8.38
N ALA A 79 10.44 -9.31 -7.54
CA ALA A 79 11.63 -8.56 -7.13
C ALA A 79 12.59 -9.41 -6.30
N LEU A 80 12.04 -10.29 -5.46
CA LEU A 80 12.84 -11.25 -4.71
C LEU A 80 13.57 -12.22 -5.67
N GLU A 81 12.85 -12.77 -6.66
CA GLU A 81 13.44 -13.64 -7.68
C GLU A 81 14.47 -12.92 -8.57
N ARG A 82 14.28 -11.63 -8.81
CA ARG A 82 15.18 -10.78 -9.61
C ARG A 82 16.35 -10.19 -8.83
N ASN A 83 16.53 -10.53 -7.55
CA ASN A 83 17.56 -9.97 -6.67
C ASN A 83 17.56 -8.44 -6.60
N GLU A 84 16.38 -7.83 -6.61
CA GLU A 84 16.21 -6.37 -6.55
C GLU A 84 16.29 -5.83 -5.11
N PHE A 85 16.33 -6.71 -4.10
CA PHE A 85 16.49 -6.33 -2.71
C PHE A 85 17.95 -6.38 -2.26
N GLN A 86 18.40 -5.33 -1.57
CA GLN A 86 19.75 -5.20 -1.02
C GLN A 86 19.70 -4.78 0.44
N LEU A 87 20.68 -5.21 1.23
CA LEU A 87 20.86 -4.77 2.61
C LEU A 87 21.93 -3.68 2.69
N PHE A 88 21.52 -2.55 3.24
CA PHE A 88 22.41 -1.47 3.63
C PHE A 88 22.66 -1.58 5.14
N TYR A 89 23.81 -1.10 5.61
CA TYR A 89 24.17 -1.17 7.02
C TYR A 89 24.45 0.23 7.57
N GLN A 90 23.75 0.59 8.64
CA GLN A 90 23.99 1.84 9.35
C GLN A 90 24.67 1.54 10.69
N ALA A 91 25.86 2.09 10.90
CA ALA A 91 26.58 1.91 12.16
C ALA A 91 25.83 2.56 13.34
N THR A 92 25.75 1.84 14.45
CA THR A 92 25.27 2.33 15.73
C THR A 92 26.48 2.60 16.62
N LEU A 93 26.55 3.82 17.15
CA LEU A 93 27.64 4.27 18.00
C LEU A 93 27.22 4.21 19.47
N ASP A 94 28.17 3.84 20.33
CA ASP A 94 28.05 4.12 21.74
C ASP A 94 28.10 5.63 21.98
N ALA A 95 27.13 6.17 22.72
CA ALA A 95 26.97 7.61 22.85
C ALA A 95 28.05 8.29 23.70
N GLU A 96 28.71 7.54 24.59
CA GLU A 96 29.73 8.06 25.50
C GLU A 96 31.13 7.99 24.87
N SER A 97 31.49 6.84 24.30
CA SER A 97 32.80 6.60 23.70
C SER A 97 32.89 6.98 22.21
N GLY A 98 31.76 7.04 21.49
CA GLY A 98 31.71 7.26 20.05
C GLY A 98 32.15 6.05 19.21
N GLU A 99 32.46 4.93 19.84
CA GLU A 99 32.89 3.70 19.15
C GLU A 99 31.71 2.99 18.48
N VAL A 100 31.98 2.30 17.37
CA VAL A 100 30.96 1.49 16.68
C VAL A 100 30.69 0.24 17.51
N VAL A 101 29.45 0.07 17.96
CA VAL A 101 29.03 -1.09 18.78
C VAL A 101 28.09 -2.05 18.06
N ALA A 102 27.39 -1.59 17.03
CA ALA A 102 26.50 -2.42 16.22
C ALA A 102 26.31 -1.86 14.81
N ALA A 103 25.56 -2.59 13.98
CA ALA A 103 25.07 -2.11 12.71
C ALA A 103 23.60 -2.51 12.51
N GLU A 104 22.77 -1.56 12.13
CA GLU A 104 21.38 -1.80 11.74
C GLU A 104 21.32 -2.21 10.27
N ALA A 105 20.65 -3.34 9.99
CA ALA A 105 20.43 -3.84 8.63
C ALA A 105 19.16 -3.21 8.06
N LEU A 106 19.31 -2.44 6.99
CA LEU A 106 18.25 -1.65 6.37
C LEU A 106 17.97 -2.17 4.96
N LEU A 107 16.78 -2.75 4.76
CA LEU A 107 16.37 -3.26 3.45
C LEU A 107 16.17 -2.10 2.45
N ARG A 108 16.67 -2.28 1.24
CA ARG A 108 16.47 -1.39 0.10
C ARG A 108 15.96 -2.19 -1.08
N TRP A 109 15.01 -1.64 -1.82
CA TRP A 109 14.58 -2.19 -3.09
C TRP A 109 15.12 -1.31 -4.20
N ILE A 110 16.03 -1.86 -5.00
CA ILE A 110 16.60 -1.23 -6.19
C ILE A 110 16.02 -1.96 -7.39
N THR A 111 15.17 -1.28 -8.14
CA THR A 111 14.52 -1.84 -9.32
C THR A 111 15.54 -2.13 -10.43
N ALA A 112 15.19 -2.97 -11.41
CA ALA A 112 16.07 -3.30 -12.54
C ALA A 112 16.57 -2.07 -13.33
N ASP A 113 15.82 -0.97 -13.34
CA ASP A 113 16.16 0.32 -13.93
C ASP A 113 17.03 1.22 -13.02
N GLY A 114 17.42 0.72 -11.84
CA GLY A 114 18.34 1.37 -10.91
C GLY A 114 17.69 2.38 -9.97
N ILE A 115 16.36 2.42 -9.89
CA ILE A 115 15.63 3.31 -8.99
C ILE A 115 15.58 2.68 -7.60
N MET A 116 16.05 3.41 -6.59
CA MET A 116 15.93 2.99 -5.19
C MET A 116 14.58 3.45 -4.62
N LEU A 117 13.73 2.49 -4.27
CA LEU A 117 12.46 2.73 -3.59
C LEU A 117 12.67 2.84 -2.07
N SER A 118 11.99 3.80 -1.46
CA SER A 118 12.01 3.98 -0.01
C SER A 118 11.28 2.83 0.69
N PRO A 119 11.77 2.33 1.85
CA PRO A 119 11.07 1.34 2.67
C PRO A 119 9.58 1.68 2.91
N ASN A 120 9.27 2.96 3.14
CA ASN A 120 7.91 3.43 3.36
C ASN A 120 6.97 3.22 2.15
N GLN A 121 7.53 3.03 0.95
CA GLN A 121 6.74 2.81 -0.27
C GLN A 121 6.41 1.33 -0.50
N PHE A 122 7.29 0.41 -0.08
CA PHE A 122 7.14 -1.01 -0.40
C PHE A 122 6.88 -1.93 0.79
N ILE A 123 7.27 -1.55 2.01
CA ILE A 123 7.01 -2.37 3.21
C ILE A 123 5.51 -2.56 3.45
N PRO A 124 4.64 -1.51 3.42
CA PRO A 124 3.21 -1.71 3.64
C PRO A 124 2.58 -2.67 2.63
N VAL A 125 3.06 -2.60 1.37
CA VAL A 125 2.60 -3.47 0.28
C VAL A 125 3.08 -4.91 0.48
N ALA A 126 4.31 -5.10 0.95
CA ALA A 126 4.84 -6.42 1.26
C ALA A 126 4.12 -7.06 2.46
N GLU A 127 3.72 -6.28 3.47
CA GLU A 127 2.90 -6.73 4.60
C GLU A 127 1.48 -7.12 4.15
N GLU A 128 0.79 -6.24 3.41
CA GLU A 128 -0.56 -6.49 2.90
C GLU A 128 -0.63 -7.70 1.96
N SER A 129 0.44 -7.97 1.21
CA SER A 129 0.54 -9.12 0.30
C SER A 129 1.04 -10.41 0.96
N GLY A 130 1.41 -10.37 2.25
CA GLY A 130 1.90 -11.50 3.03
C GLY A 130 3.30 -11.98 2.64
N LEU A 131 4.11 -11.11 2.03
CA LEU A 131 5.51 -11.41 1.68
C LEU A 131 6.47 -11.21 2.86
N ILE A 132 6.07 -10.38 3.82
CA ILE A 132 6.74 -10.20 5.11
C ILE A 132 5.68 -10.28 6.22
N VAL A 133 6.08 -10.79 7.39
CA VAL A 133 5.23 -11.05 8.56
C VAL A 133 5.67 -10.19 9.73
#